data_AF-A0A9P7IIZ4-F1
#
_entry.id   AF-A0A9P7IIZ4-F1
#
_cell.length_a   1.000
_cell.length_b   1.000
_cell.length_c   1.000
_cell.angle_alpha   90.00
_cell.angle_beta   90.00
_cell.angle_gamma   90.00
#
_symmetry.space_group_name_H-M   'P 1'
#
loop_
_entity.id
_entity.type
_entity.pdbx_description
1 polymer ?
#
loop_
_entity_poly.entity_id
_entity_poly.type
_entity_poly.pdbx_seq_one_letter_code
_entity_poly.pdbx_strand_id
1 'polypeptide(L)'
;MNRSHKRHPQTNVPDNTMFWDFHLNNPEGIHALMHLFGQRGIPASLRNINGFSVHTYTLNKADGSYVYVKWHFRPDDGIKTMDADTAQRLAGSEPDYHVKDLFKAIEKGDFPSWGVYIQVMQPDEVKDAPIDVFDDTYTWPFEKYPLRLVGRITLTKNLNNYFQDLEQACFSPSNMVPGIGPSADPGI
;
A
#
# COMPACT_ATOMS: atom_id res chain seq x y z
N MET A 1 -10.66 10.00 -10.53
CA MET A 1 -10.29 9.59 -9.16
C MET A 1 -9.78 10.74 -8.27
N ASN A 2 -8.57 11.31 -8.46
CA ASN A 2 -8.01 12.29 -7.50
C ASN A 2 -8.97 13.46 -7.13
N ARG A 3 -9.55 14.13 -8.13
CA ARG A 3 -10.45 15.27 -7.90
C ARG A 3 -11.70 14.89 -7.09
N SER A 4 -12.28 13.71 -7.30
CA SER A 4 -13.51 13.29 -6.62
C SER A 4 -13.32 12.97 -5.12
N HIS A 5 -12.08 12.80 -4.66
CA HIS A 5 -11.73 12.51 -3.27
C HIS A 5 -11.30 13.76 -2.49
N LYS A 6 -11.27 14.93 -3.13
CA LYS A 6 -10.78 16.18 -2.55
C LYS A 6 -11.94 17.18 -2.36
N ARG A 7 -11.63 18.46 -2.46
CA ARG A 7 -12.57 19.57 -2.22
C ARG A 7 -13.32 19.90 -3.51
N HIS A 8 -14.62 20.12 -3.38
CA HIS A 8 -15.47 20.58 -4.49
C HIS A 8 -14.96 21.93 -5.03
N PRO A 9 -14.86 22.13 -6.36
CA PRO A 9 -14.15 23.25 -6.95
C PRO A 9 -14.75 24.63 -6.66
N GLN A 10 -16.06 24.70 -6.38
CA GLN A 10 -16.73 25.97 -6.08
C GLN A 10 -16.68 26.32 -4.58
N THR A 11 -16.85 25.32 -3.71
CA THR A 11 -17.06 25.52 -2.27
C THR A 11 -15.81 25.25 -1.45
N ASN A 12 -14.80 24.62 -2.06
CA ASN A 12 -13.56 24.22 -1.42
C ASN A 12 -13.76 23.38 -0.14
N VAL A 13 -14.81 22.55 -0.07
CA VAL A 13 -15.08 21.59 1.02
C VAL A 13 -15.29 20.18 0.46
N PRO A 14 -15.09 19.10 1.24
CA PRO A 14 -15.42 17.74 0.81
C PRO A 14 -16.89 17.61 0.39
N ASP A 15 -17.16 16.78 -0.62
CA ASP A 15 -18.50 16.53 -1.14
C ASP A 15 -18.70 15.03 -1.42
N ASN A 16 -19.58 14.40 -0.64
CA ASN A 16 -19.89 12.97 -0.77
C ASN A 16 -20.62 12.65 -2.09
N THR A 17 -21.37 13.60 -2.65
CA THR A 17 -22.03 13.41 -3.96
C THR A 17 -20.98 13.26 -5.05
N MET A 18 -19.99 14.16 -5.09
CA MET A 18 -18.87 14.08 -6.04
C MET A 18 -18.05 12.78 -5.88
N PHE A 19 -17.83 12.35 -4.63
CA PHE A 19 -17.13 11.10 -4.35
C PHE A 19 -17.91 9.89 -4.90
N TRP A 20 -19.20 9.78 -4.60
CA TRP A 20 -20.01 8.62 -4.99
C TRP A 20 -20.36 8.62 -6.48
N ASP A 21 -20.63 9.78 -7.08
CA ASP A 21 -20.90 9.88 -8.52
C ASP A 21 -19.74 9.32 -9.35
N PHE A 22 -18.48 9.59 -8.96
CA PHE A 22 -17.33 8.98 -9.63
C PHE A 22 -17.36 7.44 -9.53
N HIS A 23 -17.53 6.88 -8.33
CA HIS A 23 -17.44 5.43 -8.14
C HIS A 23 -18.65 4.66 -8.70
N LEU A 24 -19.83 5.27 -8.74
CA LEU A 24 -21.00 4.68 -9.39
C LEU A 24 -20.81 4.57 -10.91
N ASN A 25 -20.02 5.46 -11.52
CA ASN A 25 -19.71 5.46 -12.94
C ASN A 25 -18.38 4.77 -13.30
N ASN A 26 -17.62 4.28 -12.30
CA ASN A 26 -16.32 3.62 -12.46
C ASN A 26 -16.28 2.38 -11.54
N PRO A 27 -16.99 1.29 -11.92
CA PRO A 27 -17.26 0.15 -11.04
C PRO A 27 -16.01 -0.67 -10.69
N GLU A 28 -14.93 -0.57 -11.46
CA GLU A 28 -13.66 -1.27 -11.23
C GLU A 28 -13.05 -0.98 -9.85
N GLY A 29 -13.36 0.19 -9.26
CA GLY A 29 -12.87 0.58 -7.94
C GLY A 29 -13.56 -0.10 -6.75
N ILE A 30 -14.62 -0.90 -6.97
CA ILE A 30 -15.43 -1.42 -5.86
C ILE A 30 -14.64 -2.30 -4.88
N HIS A 31 -13.69 -3.10 -5.38
CA HIS A 31 -12.86 -3.93 -4.52
C HIS A 31 -11.99 -3.07 -3.58
N ALA A 32 -11.41 -1.98 -4.09
CA ALA A 32 -10.66 -1.02 -3.27
C ALA A 32 -11.58 -0.30 -2.26
N LEU A 33 -12.80 0.05 -2.65
CA LEU A 33 -13.79 0.65 -1.73
C LEU A 33 -14.16 -0.30 -0.58
N MET A 34 -14.27 -1.61 -0.84
CA MET A 34 -14.51 -2.59 0.22
C MET A 34 -13.37 -2.62 1.25
N HIS A 35 -12.11 -2.45 0.82
CA HIS A 35 -10.98 -2.30 1.74
C HIS A 35 -11.03 -0.95 2.49
N LEU A 36 -11.33 0.13 1.79
CA LEU A 36 -11.37 1.50 2.33
C LEU A 36 -12.45 1.66 3.41
N PHE A 37 -13.64 1.13 3.18
CA PHE A 37 -14.75 1.20 4.14
C PHE A 37 -14.80 0.00 5.10
N GLY A 38 -13.91 -0.97 4.93
CA GLY A 38 -13.68 -2.03 5.90
C GLY A 38 -12.85 -1.55 7.10
N GLN A 39 -12.63 -2.45 8.07
CA GLN A 39 -11.88 -2.13 9.29
C GLN A 39 -10.47 -1.56 9.02
N ARG A 40 -9.82 -1.99 7.92
CA ARG A 40 -8.48 -1.53 7.55
C ARG A 40 -8.44 -0.09 7.05
N GLY A 41 -9.59 0.53 6.78
CA GLY A 41 -9.70 1.94 6.41
C GLY A 41 -9.24 2.91 7.50
N ILE A 42 -9.23 2.46 8.76
CA ILE A 42 -8.83 3.28 9.91
C ILE A 42 -7.79 2.51 10.74
N PRO A 43 -6.50 2.56 10.36
CA PRO A 43 -5.45 1.84 11.07
C PRO A 43 -5.26 2.41 12.49
N ALA A 44 -4.97 1.56 13.47
CA ALA A 44 -4.68 2.01 14.83
C ALA A 44 -3.29 2.64 14.95
N SER A 45 -2.34 2.26 14.10
CA SER A 45 -0.98 2.79 14.06
C SER A 45 -0.36 2.51 12.69
N LEU A 46 0.57 3.36 12.25
CA LEU A 46 1.39 3.11 11.05
C LEU A 46 2.25 1.84 11.19
N ARG A 47 2.50 1.37 12.42
CA ARG A 47 3.29 0.16 12.70
C ARG A 47 2.54 -1.13 12.39
N ASN A 48 1.21 -1.06 12.26
CA ASN A 48 0.33 -2.22 12.14
C ASN A 48 -0.43 -2.24 10.80
N ILE A 49 0.09 -1.58 9.77
CA ILE A 49 -0.46 -1.65 8.41
C ILE A 49 0.35 -2.60 7.55
N ASN A 50 -0.31 -3.26 6.61
CA ASN A 50 0.41 -3.93 5.52
C ASN A 50 0.88 -2.89 4.49
N GLY A 51 1.97 -3.21 3.81
CA GLY A 51 2.32 -2.60 2.52
C GLY A 51 2.13 -3.61 1.40
N PHE A 52 1.81 -3.14 0.19
CA PHE A 52 1.65 -3.96 -1.00
C PHE A 52 2.28 -3.26 -2.19
N SER A 53 2.82 -4.00 -3.16
CA SER A 53 3.24 -3.40 -4.43
C SER A 53 2.06 -2.87 -5.25
N VAL A 54 0.85 -3.36 -4.96
CA VAL A 54 -0.39 -3.17 -5.72
C VAL A 54 -0.26 -3.79 -7.11
N HIS A 55 0.63 -3.26 -7.93
CA HIS A 55 0.94 -3.72 -9.27
C HIS A 55 1.78 -4.99 -9.30
N THR A 56 1.82 -5.60 -10.48
CA THR A 56 2.67 -6.73 -10.83
C THR A 56 4.02 -6.22 -11.34
N TYR A 57 5.13 -6.78 -10.85
CA TYR A 57 6.48 -6.45 -11.30
C TYR A 57 7.15 -7.68 -11.91
N THR A 58 8.32 -7.51 -12.49
CA THR A 58 9.18 -8.61 -12.96
C THR A 58 10.42 -8.74 -12.08
N LEU A 59 10.82 -9.99 -11.79
CA LEU A 59 12.17 -10.32 -11.34
C LEU A 59 12.94 -10.94 -12.49
N ASN A 60 14.02 -10.28 -12.91
CA ASN A 60 14.78 -10.58 -14.12
C ASN A 60 16.13 -11.20 -13.77
N LYS A 61 16.53 -12.24 -14.50
CA LYS A 61 17.88 -12.83 -14.45
C LYS A 61 18.77 -12.23 -15.54
N ALA A 62 20.08 -12.41 -15.39
CA ALA A 62 21.07 -11.94 -16.36
C ALA A 62 20.97 -12.64 -17.73
N ASP A 63 20.35 -13.82 -17.80
CA ASP A 63 20.11 -14.57 -19.03
C ASP A 63 18.85 -14.10 -19.81
N GLY A 64 18.15 -13.07 -19.30
CA GLY A 64 16.93 -12.54 -19.88
C GLY A 64 15.65 -13.26 -19.46
N SER A 65 15.74 -14.34 -18.68
CA SER A 65 14.58 -15.01 -18.10
C SER A 65 13.98 -14.16 -16.98
N TYR A 66 12.66 -14.23 -16.79
CA TYR A 66 11.98 -13.48 -15.73
C TYR A 66 10.78 -14.22 -15.15
N VAL A 67 10.33 -13.76 -13.99
CA VAL A 67 9.06 -14.16 -13.35
C VAL A 67 8.27 -12.92 -12.97
N TYR A 68 6.95 -13.02 -12.92
CA TYR A 68 6.09 -11.97 -12.38
C TYR A 68 5.98 -12.09 -10.86
N VAL A 69 5.91 -10.95 -10.17
CA VAL A 69 5.82 -10.89 -8.72
C VAL A 69 4.85 -9.82 -8.22
N LYS A 70 4.18 -10.10 -7.09
CA LYS A 70 3.58 -9.09 -6.22
C LYS A 70 4.26 -9.08 -4.87
N TRP A 71 4.56 -7.90 -4.34
CA TRP A 71 5.24 -7.72 -3.04
C TRP A 71 4.24 -7.47 -1.93
N HIS A 72 4.49 -8.07 -0.77
CA HIS A 72 3.65 -7.98 0.41
C HIS A 72 4.54 -7.71 1.63
N PHE A 73 4.26 -6.63 2.35
CA PHE A 73 4.94 -6.25 3.58
C PHE A 73 3.95 -6.44 4.73
N ARG A 74 4.20 -7.42 5.61
CA ARG A 74 3.28 -7.77 6.68
C ARG A 74 3.86 -7.36 8.03
N PRO A 75 3.14 -6.56 8.84
CA PRO A 75 3.65 -6.10 10.13
C PRO A 75 3.81 -7.30 11.06
N ASP A 76 4.97 -7.40 11.70
CA ASP A 76 5.26 -8.52 12.60
C ASP A 76 4.41 -8.48 13.88
N ASP A 77 3.99 -7.27 14.31
CA ASP A 77 3.04 -7.04 15.41
C ASP A 77 1.55 -7.14 14.97
N GLY A 78 1.32 -7.65 13.76
CA GLY A 78 -0.03 -7.86 13.22
C GLY A 78 -0.76 -6.57 12.84
N ILE A 79 -1.96 -6.75 12.28
CA ILE A 79 -2.81 -5.65 11.83
C ILE A 79 -3.70 -5.19 12.98
N LYS A 80 -3.70 -3.89 13.25
CA LYS A 80 -4.50 -3.25 14.30
C LYS A 80 -5.28 -2.08 13.72
N THR A 81 -6.56 -1.99 14.03
CA THR A 81 -7.49 -0.98 13.51
C THR A 81 -8.18 -0.27 14.67
N MET A 82 -8.65 0.96 14.45
CA MET A 82 -9.43 1.70 15.44
C MET A 82 -10.87 1.87 14.96
N ASP A 83 -11.81 2.01 15.90
CA ASP A 83 -13.21 2.31 15.60
C ASP A 83 -13.39 3.76 15.16
N ALA A 84 -14.51 4.05 14.49
CA ALA A 84 -14.79 5.36 13.92
C ALA A 84 -14.92 6.46 14.98
N ASP A 85 -15.48 6.17 16.16
CA ASP A 85 -15.68 7.16 17.23
C ASP A 85 -14.34 7.58 17.84
N THR A 86 -13.46 6.60 18.09
CA THR A 86 -12.08 6.86 18.52
C THR A 86 -11.33 7.69 17.48
N ALA A 87 -11.44 7.33 16.21
CA ALA A 87 -10.78 8.04 15.12
C ALA A 87 -11.27 9.49 14.99
N GLN A 88 -12.58 9.71 15.06
CA GLN A 88 -13.18 11.04 15.02
C GLN A 88 -12.72 11.90 16.19
N ARG A 89 -12.64 11.33 17.40
CA ARG A 89 -12.12 12.03 18.57
C ARG A 89 -10.64 12.40 18.39
N LEU A 90 -9.81 11.48 17.90
CA LEU A 90 -8.39 11.74 17.66
C LEU A 90 -8.18 12.78 16.56
N ALA A 91 -9.00 12.79 15.51
CA ALA A 91 -8.92 13.80 14.45
C ALA A 91 -9.06 15.24 14.98
N GLY A 92 -9.83 15.45 16.05
CA GLY A 92 -9.94 16.75 16.73
C GLY A 92 -8.92 16.98 17.84
N SER A 93 -8.63 15.96 18.66
CA SER A 93 -7.80 16.10 19.86
C SER A 93 -6.30 15.91 19.62
N GLU A 94 -5.92 15.10 18.63
CA GLU A 94 -4.54 14.78 18.30
C GLU A 94 -4.39 14.47 16.80
N PRO A 95 -4.47 15.48 15.91
CA PRO A 95 -4.43 15.27 14.45
C PRO A 95 -3.14 14.59 13.96
N ASP A 96 -2.04 14.73 14.70
CA ASP A 96 -0.73 14.13 14.39
C ASP A 96 -0.49 12.78 15.09
N TYR A 97 -1.55 12.12 15.59
CA TYR A 97 -1.48 10.92 16.43
C TYR A 97 -0.53 9.84 15.86
N HIS A 98 -0.66 9.51 14.58
CA HIS A 98 0.13 8.48 13.92
C HIS A 98 1.63 8.81 13.83
N VAL A 99 1.97 10.06 13.53
CA VAL A 99 3.36 10.51 13.47
C VAL A 99 4.00 10.44 14.85
N LYS A 100 3.26 10.88 15.88
CA LYS A 100 3.71 10.82 17.27
C LYS A 100 3.89 9.39 17.78
N ASP A 101 2.97 8.48 17.47
CA ASP A 101 3.08 7.06 17.84
C ASP A 101 4.36 6.45 17.27
N LEU A 102 4.58 6.58 15.95
CA LEU A 102 5.76 6.02 15.29
C LEU A 102 7.06 6.62 15.85
N PHE A 103 7.13 7.94 16.00
CA PHE A 103 8.31 8.61 16.53
C PHE A 103 8.66 8.13 17.95
N LYS A 104 7.65 8.10 18.84
CA LYS A 104 7.83 7.67 20.23
C LYS A 104 8.19 6.20 20.35
N ALA A 105 7.67 5.34 19.47
CA ALA A 105 8.01 3.93 19.45
C ALA A 105 9.51 3.75 19.15
N ILE A 106 10.00 4.39 18.08
CA ILE A 106 11.42 4.33 17.68
C ILE A 106 12.32 4.95 18.75
N GLU A 107 11.94 6.09 19.35
CA GLU A 107 12.72 6.74 20.42
C GLU A 107 12.90 5.84 21.64
N LYS A 108 11.92 4.98 21.94
CA LYS A 108 11.95 4.03 23.06
C LYS A 108 12.61 2.69 22.72
N GLY A 109 13.09 2.51 21.49
CA GLY A 109 13.63 1.24 21.01
C GLY A 109 12.58 0.18 20.65
N ASP A 110 11.29 0.55 20.61
CA ASP A 110 10.20 -0.28 20.11
C ASP A 110 10.15 -0.19 18.58
N PHE A 111 11.10 -0.85 17.92
CA PHE A 111 11.29 -0.74 16.47
C PHE A 111 10.24 -1.56 15.70
N PRO A 112 9.36 -0.92 14.92
CA PRO A 112 8.40 -1.66 14.11
C PRO A 112 9.11 -2.37 12.95
N SER A 113 8.60 -3.56 12.62
CA SER A 113 9.16 -4.39 11.56
C SER A 113 8.08 -5.08 10.73
N TRP A 114 8.45 -5.40 9.49
CA TRP A 114 7.60 -6.06 8.51
C TRP A 114 8.35 -7.21 7.85
N GLY A 115 7.78 -8.41 7.87
CA GLY A 115 8.20 -9.49 6.97
C GLY A 115 7.90 -9.11 5.52
N VAL A 116 8.89 -9.27 4.64
CA VAL A 116 8.77 -9.03 3.20
C VAL A 116 8.53 -10.34 2.51
N TYR A 117 7.43 -10.45 1.78
CA TYR A 117 7.00 -11.63 1.06
C TYR A 117 6.76 -11.31 -0.41
N ILE A 118 6.91 -12.31 -1.26
CA ILE A 118 6.51 -12.24 -2.66
C ILE A 118 5.55 -13.38 -3.03
N GLN A 119 4.60 -13.09 -3.89
CA GLN A 119 3.97 -14.10 -4.75
C GLN A 119 4.78 -14.17 -6.05
N VAL A 120 4.87 -15.35 -6.66
CA VAL A 120 5.66 -15.57 -7.88
C VAL A 120 4.80 -16.32 -8.89
N MET A 121 4.80 -15.86 -10.14
CA MET A 121 4.14 -16.48 -11.27
C MET A 121 5.10 -16.56 -12.46
N GLN A 122 5.15 -17.72 -13.11
CA GLN A 122 5.93 -17.91 -14.34
C GLN A 122 5.22 -17.25 -15.54
N PRO A 123 5.95 -16.77 -16.56
CA PRO A 123 5.32 -16.10 -17.70
C PRO A 123 4.34 -16.98 -18.48
N ASP A 124 4.55 -18.29 -18.52
CA ASP A 124 3.68 -19.26 -19.19
C ASP A 124 2.38 -19.56 -18.42
N GLU A 125 2.33 -19.27 -17.11
CA GLU A 125 1.13 -19.42 -16.26
C GLU A 125 0.10 -18.31 -16.48
N VAL A 126 0.49 -17.17 -17.08
CA VAL A 126 -0.38 -15.99 -17.25
C VAL A 126 -1.67 -16.32 -18.00
N LYS A 127 -1.57 -17.11 -19.08
CA LYS A 127 -2.73 -17.50 -19.91
C LYS A 127 -3.75 -18.36 -19.16
N ASP A 128 -3.31 -19.06 -18.10
CA ASP A 128 -4.12 -19.97 -17.28
C ASP A 128 -4.41 -19.36 -15.90
N ALA A 129 -4.09 -18.07 -15.69
CA ALA A 129 -4.40 -17.36 -14.48
C ALA A 129 -5.92 -17.13 -14.37
N PRO A 130 -6.52 -17.28 -13.17
CA PRO A 130 -7.96 -17.10 -12.99
C PRO A 130 -8.40 -15.62 -13.03
N ILE A 131 -7.44 -14.70 -13.12
CA ILE A 131 -7.62 -13.24 -13.07
C ILE A 131 -6.64 -12.60 -14.06
N ASP A 132 -6.92 -11.36 -14.47
CA ASP A 132 -5.93 -10.55 -15.17
C ASP A 132 -4.81 -10.15 -14.20
N VAL A 133 -3.60 -10.60 -14.51
CA VAL A 133 -2.43 -10.44 -13.64
C VAL A 133 -1.86 -9.02 -13.71
N PHE A 134 -2.24 -8.23 -14.72
CA PHE A 134 -1.83 -6.84 -14.92
C PHE A 134 -2.92 -5.83 -14.54
N ASP A 135 -4.06 -6.31 -14.06
CA ASP A 135 -5.11 -5.49 -13.49
C ASP A 135 -4.90 -5.37 -11.97
N ASP A 136 -4.63 -4.14 -11.52
CA ASP A 136 -4.32 -3.81 -10.13
C ASP A 136 -5.55 -3.83 -9.20
N THR A 137 -6.76 -3.94 -9.76
CA THR A 137 -8.00 -4.15 -9.01
C THR A 137 -8.14 -5.61 -8.54
N TYR A 138 -7.33 -6.55 -9.04
CA TYR A 138 -7.33 -7.95 -8.62
C TYR A 138 -6.18 -8.32 -7.68
N THR A 139 -6.45 -9.31 -6.84
CA THR A 139 -5.45 -9.98 -6.00
C THR A 139 -5.17 -11.38 -6.53
N TRP A 140 -3.90 -11.79 -6.44
CA TRP A 140 -3.51 -13.14 -6.84
C TRP A 140 -3.92 -14.13 -5.75
N PRO A 141 -4.65 -15.22 -6.06
CA PRO A 141 -5.09 -16.18 -5.05
C PRO A 141 -3.92 -16.79 -4.30
N PHE A 142 -3.91 -16.70 -2.97
CA PHE A 142 -2.82 -17.23 -2.14
C PHE A 142 -2.68 -18.74 -2.22
N GLU A 143 -3.75 -19.48 -2.51
CA GLU A 143 -3.71 -20.93 -2.68
C GLU A 143 -2.93 -21.36 -3.93
N LYS A 144 -3.05 -20.58 -5.02
CA LYS A 144 -2.33 -20.84 -6.28
C LYS A 144 -0.92 -20.25 -6.24
N TYR A 145 -0.80 -19.04 -5.73
CA TYR A 145 0.46 -18.29 -5.65
C TYR A 145 0.77 -17.97 -4.18
N PRO A 146 1.34 -18.92 -3.41
CA PRO A 146 1.58 -18.72 -1.98
C PRO A 146 2.66 -17.68 -1.72
N LEU A 147 2.56 -17.02 -0.56
CA LEU A 147 3.57 -16.08 -0.09
C LEU A 147 4.90 -16.78 0.23
N ARG A 148 6.00 -16.20 -0.25
CA ARG A 148 7.37 -16.66 0.03
C ARG A 148 8.12 -15.56 0.75
N LEU A 149 8.64 -15.84 1.94
CA LEU A 149 9.44 -14.89 2.72
C LEU A 149 10.77 -14.62 2.00
N VAL A 150 11.10 -13.35 1.79
CA VAL A 150 12.36 -12.92 1.16
C VAL A 150 13.22 -12.05 2.07
N GLY A 151 12.65 -11.48 3.14
CA GLY A 151 13.41 -10.66 4.07
C GLY A 151 12.54 -9.98 5.12
N ARG A 152 13.10 -8.96 5.76
CA ARG A 152 12.44 -8.15 6.79
C ARG A 152 12.91 -6.71 6.69
N ILE A 153 12.00 -5.76 6.88
CA ILE A 153 12.30 -4.33 7.05
C ILE A 153 12.07 -3.98 8.51
N THR A 154 12.94 -3.14 9.08
CA THR A 154 12.80 -2.64 10.45
C THR A 154 13.16 -1.16 10.47
N LEU A 155 12.29 -0.33 11.02
CA LEU A 155 12.55 1.10 11.18
C LEU A 155 13.20 1.33 12.53
N THR A 156 14.49 1.67 12.53
CA THR A 156 15.31 1.74 13.75
C THR A 156 15.75 3.15 14.14
N LYS A 157 15.44 4.16 13.31
CA LYS A 157 15.95 5.51 13.50
C LYS A 157 14.91 6.55 13.08
N ASN A 158 14.73 7.55 13.92
CA ASN A 158 13.94 8.74 13.61
C ASN A 158 14.72 9.71 12.71
N LEU A 159 13.97 10.54 11.98
CA LEU A 159 14.53 11.60 11.17
C LEU A 159 15.29 12.60 12.04
N ASN A 160 16.41 13.10 11.53
CA ASN A 160 17.14 14.17 12.22
C ASN A 160 16.48 15.52 11.93
N ASN A 161 16.01 15.70 10.69
CA ASN A 161 15.30 16.90 10.26
C ASN A 161 14.13 16.50 9.34
N TYR A 162 12.91 16.78 9.77
CA TYR A 162 11.70 16.35 9.05
C TYR A 162 11.61 16.93 7.64
N PHE A 163 11.94 18.21 7.46
CA PHE A 163 11.88 18.87 6.16
C PHE A 163 12.87 18.25 5.17
N GLN A 164 14.13 18.14 5.59
CA GLN A 164 15.22 17.63 4.76
C GLN A 164 15.06 16.13 4.46
N ASP A 165 14.70 15.34 5.48
CA ASP A 165 14.73 13.88 5.35
C ASP A 165 13.41 13.30 4.82
N LEU A 166 12.27 14.00 5.00
CA LEU A 166 10.95 13.49 4.59
C LEU A 166 10.18 14.40 3.62
N GLU A 167 10.04 15.71 3.89
CA GLU A 167 9.28 16.57 2.97
C GLU A 167 9.94 16.72 1.60
N GLN A 168 11.27 16.57 1.54
CA GLN A 168 12.04 16.55 0.29
C GLN A 168 12.24 15.14 -0.28
N ALA A 169 11.75 14.09 0.39
CA ALA A 169 11.90 12.73 -0.11
C ALA A 169 11.13 12.56 -1.43
N CYS A 170 11.79 11.98 -2.42
CA CYS A 170 11.21 11.72 -3.73
C CYS A 170 11.23 10.22 -4.02
N PHE A 171 10.05 9.66 -4.26
CA PHE A 171 9.86 8.26 -4.62
C PHE A 171 9.28 8.20 -6.04
N SER A 172 9.87 7.34 -6.87
CA SER A 172 9.40 7.10 -8.23
C SER A 172 9.41 5.60 -8.52
N PRO A 173 8.32 5.01 -9.05
CA PRO A 173 8.31 3.62 -9.52
C PRO A 173 9.37 3.32 -10.57
N SER A 174 9.82 4.34 -11.33
CA SER A 174 10.87 4.20 -12.34
C SER A 174 12.27 3.98 -11.76
N ASN A 175 12.48 4.21 -10.45
CA ASN A 175 13.79 4.04 -9.80
C ASN A 175 14.04 2.56 -9.43
N MET A 176 14.04 1.68 -10.42
CA MET A 176 14.29 0.24 -10.24
C MET A 176 15.79 -0.09 -10.32
N VAL A 177 16.19 -1.15 -9.61
CA VAL A 177 17.56 -1.70 -9.67
C VAL A 177 17.64 -2.87 -10.64
N PRO A 178 18.83 -3.21 -11.18
CA PRO A 178 18.99 -4.40 -12.02
C PRO A 178 18.40 -5.65 -11.37
N GLY A 179 17.59 -6.37 -12.15
CA GLY A 179 16.86 -7.55 -11.68
C GLY A 179 15.42 -7.28 -11.24
N ILE A 180 14.98 -6.02 -11.13
CA ILE A 180 13.57 -5.65 -10.92
C ILE A 180 13.11 -4.79 -12.10
N GLY A 181 11.96 -5.11 -12.68
CA GLY A 181 11.40 -4.38 -13.81
C GLY A 181 9.88 -4.17 -13.71
N PRO A 182 9.30 -3.27 -14.51
CA PRO A 182 7.86 -3.13 -14.63
C PRO A 182 7.25 -4.35 -15.34
N SER A 183 5.94 -4.56 -15.19
CA SER A 183 5.17 -5.43 -16.09
C SER A 183 4.44 -4.61 -17.15
N ALA A 184 3.52 -5.25 -17.89
CA ALA A 184 2.61 -4.56 -18.80
C ALA A 184 1.38 -3.97 -18.10
N ASP A 185 1.44 -3.76 -16.77
CA ASP A 185 0.37 -3.11 -16.01
C ASP A 185 0.35 -1.62 -16.41
N PRO A 186 -0.78 -1.09 -16.90
CA PRO A 186 -0.87 0.29 -17.38
C PRO A 186 -0.70 1.34 -16.28
N GLY A 187 -0.75 0.95 -15.00
CA GLY A 187 -0.59 1.82 -13.84
C GLY A 187 0.86 2.01 -13.37
N ILE A 188 1.83 1.25 -13.89
CA ILE A 188 3.27 1.39 -13.59
C ILE A 188 3.92 2.41 -14.52
#